data_AF-A0A2K4WCN7-F1
#
_entry.id   AF-A0A2K4WCN7-F1
#
_cell.length_a   1.000
_cell.length_b   1.000
_cell.length_c   1.000
_cell.angle_alpha   90.00
_cell.angle_beta   90.00
_cell.angle_gamma   90.00
#
_symmetry.space_group_name_H-M   'P 1'
#
loop_
_entity.id
_entity.type
_entity.pdbx_description
1 polymer ?
#
loop_
_entity_poly.entity_id
_entity_poly.type
_entity_poly.pdbx_seq_one_letter_code
_entity_poly.pdbx_strand_id
1 'polypeptide(L)'
;MAMSLKLPNPAELSGQWRLSLQGKADDACELQLNTEAPQLTGDVACAAKWLHEPPVGWFPTPDGLALTDKQGNRLIHLNRMDQQVYEARLPGGEVLILGRFAD
;
A
#
# COMPACT_ATOMS: atom_id res chain seq x y z
N MET A 1 2.67 -17.01 24.33
CA MET A 1 3.45 -17.46 23.16
C MET A 1 3.38 -16.35 22.12
N ALA A 2 4.50 -15.71 21.77
CA ALA A 2 4.53 -14.70 20.71
C ALA A 2 4.67 -15.43 19.37
N MET A 3 3.60 -15.48 18.58
CA MET A 3 3.71 -15.95 17.20
C MET A 3 4.48 -14.90 16.41
N SER A 4 5.72 -15.19 16.04
CA SER A 4 6.48 -14.32 15.14
C SER A 4 5.83 -14.35 13.77
N LEU A 5 5.35 -13.21 13.31
CA LEU A 5 4.84 -13.06 11.95
C LEU A 5 6.02 -13.13 10.98
N LYS A 6 5.90 -13.98 9.96
CA LYS A 6 6.91 -14.10 8.90
C LYS A 6 6.86 -12.86 8.02
N LEU A 7 8.00 -12.20 7.84
CA LEU A 7 8.13 -11.09 6.89
C LEU A 7 7.89 -11.62 5.45
N PRO A 8 6.92 -11.05 4.71
CA PRO A 8 6.68 -11.40 3.30
C PRO A 8 7.88 -11.08 2.41
N ASN A 9 8.11 -11.88 1.36
CA ASN A 9 9.10 -11.56 0.35
C ASN A 9 8.58 -10.43 -0.56
N PRO A 10 9.34 -9.34 -0.81
CA PRO A 10 8.93 -8.28 -1.74
C PRO A 10 8.46 -8.80 -3.11
N ALA A 11 9.05 -9.87 -3.63
CA ALA A 11 8.61 -10.46 -4.89
C ALA A 11 7.14 -10.93 -4.87
N GLU A 12 6.65 -11.42 -3.73
CA GLU A 12 5.25 -11.87 -3.57
C GLU A 12 4.26 -10.69 -3.61
N LEU A 13 4.70 -9.50 -3.17
CA LEU A 13 3.86 -8.31 -3.11
C LEU A 13 4.02 -7.42 -4.34
N SER A 14 5.09 -7.57 -5.11
CA SER A 14 5.28 -6.87 -6.39
C SER A 14 4.12 -7.13 -7.35
N GLY A 15 3.74 -6.15 -8.18
CA GLY A 15 2.60 -6.23 -9.11
C GLY A 15 1.67 -5.03 -9.01
N GLN A 16 0.50 -5.17 -9.66
CA GLN A 16 -0.52 -4.13 -9.73
C GLN A 16 -1.47 -4.18 -8.53
N TRP A 17 -1.80 -3.00 -8.03
CA TRP A 17 -2.65 -2.80 -6.87
C TRP A 17 -3.57 -1.61 -7.09
N ARG A 18 -4.69 -1.62 -6.38
CA ARG A 18 -5.69 -0.58 -6.39
C ARG A 18 -5.78 0.03 -5.00
N LEU A 19 -5.54 1.33 -4.90
CA LEU A 19 -5.69 2.10 -3.67
C LEU A 19 -7.01 2.88 -3.70
N SER A 20 -7.91 2.65 -2.75
CA SER A 20 -9.21 3.33 -2.71
C SER A 20 -9.73 3.45 -1.29
N LEU A 21 -10.72 4.30 -1.06
CA LEU A 21 -11.47 4.28 0.20
C LEU A 21 -12.42 3.07 0.23
N GLN A 22 -12.68 2.55 1.43
CA GLN A 22 -13.65 1.49 1.65
C GLN A 22 -15.02 1.92 1.13
N GLY A 23 -15.62 1.11 0.27
CA GLY A 23 -16.91 1.40 -0.38
C GLY A 23 -16.84 2.40 -1.55
N LYS A 24 -15.65 2.84 -1.98
CA LYS A 24 -15.46 3.75 -3.13
C LYS A 24 -14.44 3.18 -4.14
N ALA A 25 -14.72 1.99 -4.66
CA ALA A 25 -13.81 1.31 -5.60
C ALA A 25 -13.68 2.03 -6.96
N ASP A 26 -14.68 2.83 -7.35
CA ASP A 26 -14.66 3.62 -8.58
C ASP A 26 -13.73 4.85 -8.51
N ASP A 27 -13.37 5.31 -7.30
CA ASP A 27 -12.45 6.45 -7.08
C ASP A 27 -11.04 5.97 -6.69
N ALA A 28 -10.57 4.94 -7.38
CA ALA A 28 -9.30 4.29 -7.06
C ALA A 28 -8.10 4.86 -7.81
N CYS A 29 -6.92 4.70 -7.23
CA CYS A 29 -5.63 4.97 -7.86
C CYS A 29 -4.94 3.64 -8.13
N GLU A 30 -4.45 3.44 -9.34
CA GLU A 30 -3.73 2.23 -9.73
C GLU A 30 -2.25 2.40 -9.42
N LEU A 31 -1.68 1.49 -8.63
CA LEU A 31 -0.29 1.53 -8.21
C LEU A 31 0.42 0.24 -8.64
N GLN A 32 1.68 0.37 -9.04
CA GLN A 32 2.54 -0.75 -9.39
C GLN A 32 3.72 -0.80 -8.41
N LEU A 33 3.75 -1.86 -7.60
CA LEU A 33 4.84 -2.17 -6.67
C LEU A 33 5.94 -2.93 -7.41
N ASN A 34 7.15 -2.37 -7.47
CA ASN A 34 8.32 -2.99 -8.08
C ASN A 34 9.36 -3.33 -7.02
N THR A 35 10.12 -4.41 -7.24
CA THR A 35 11.24 -4.81 -6.37
C THR A 35 12.50 -3.97 -6.59
N GLU A 36 12.58 -3.29 -7.73
CA GLU A 36 13.71 -2.44 -8.14
C GLU A 36 13.26 -0.99 -8.30
N ALA A 37 14.21 -0.06 -8.38
CA ALA A 37 13.91 1.34 -8.63
C ALA A 37 13.41 1.56 -10.08
N PRO A 38 12.35 2.35 -10.30
CA PRO A 38 11.50 3.00 -9.30
C PRO A 38 10.58 1.99 -8.57
N GLN A 39 10.61 2.02 -7.24
CA GLN A 39 9.93 1.02 -6.39
C GLN A 39 8.40 1.14 -6.44
N LEU A 40 7.87 2.34 -6.68
CA LEU A 40 6.45 2.57 -6.84
C LEU A 40 6.19 3.40 -8.09
N THR A 41 5.24 2.94 -8.91
CA THR A 41 4.84 3.56 -10.19
C THR A 41 3.32 3.52 -10.35
N GLY A 42 2.79 4.04 -11.47
CA GLY A 42 1.34 4.21 -11.70
C GLY A 42 0.85 5.59 -11.23
N ASP A 43 -0.38 5.65 -10.72
CA ASP A 43 -1.08 6.87 -10.29
C ASP A 43 -0.66 7.34 -8.90
N VAL A 44 0.64 7.45 -8.66
CA VAL A 44 1.20 7.92 -7.37
C VAL A 44 0.73 9.33 -7.00
N ALA A 45 0.47 10.18 -8.00
CA ALA A 45 -0.10 11.51 -7.80
C ALA A 45 -1.56 11.45 -7.31
N CYS A 46 -2.34 10.47 -7.79
CA CYS A 46 -3.70 10.23 -7.31
C CYS A 46 -3.68 9.81 -5.83
N ALA A 47 -2.75 8.93 -5.45
CA ALA A 47 -2.63 8.44 -4.08
C ALA A 47 -2.31 9.55 -3.05
N ALA A 48 -1.69 10.65 -3.49
CA ALA A 48 -1.38 11.79 -2.63
C ALA A 48 -2.62 12.43 -1.97
N LYS A 49 -3.83 12.25 -2.54
CA LYS A 49 -5.08 12.75 -1.95
C LYS A 49 -5.37 12.16 -0.56
N TRP A 50 -4.79 11.00 -0.24
CA TRP A 50 -4.91 10.35 1.07
C TRP A 50 -3.60 10.30 1.86
N LEU A 51 -2.46 10.37 1.17
CA LEU A 51 -1.12 10.13 1.75
C LEU A 51 -0.32 11.42 2.02
N HIS A 52 -0.94 12.59 1.86
CA HIS A 52 -0.34 13.93 1.93
C HIS A 52 0.64 14.26 0.80
N GLU A 53 1.46 13.30 0.37
CA GLU A 53 2.35 13.43 -0.79
C GLU A 53 2.36 12.15 -1.65
N PRO A 54 2.87 12.21 -2.90
CA PRO A 54 2.97 11.04 -3.76
C PRO A 54 3.97 10.03 -3.17
N PRO A 55 3.55 8.78 -2.88
CA PRO A 55 4.48 7.75 -2.47
C PRO A 55 5.41 7.39 -3.63
N VAL A 56 6.67 7.07 -3.32
CA VAL A 56 7.67 6.65 -4.32
C VAL A 56 8.37 5.35 -3.96
N GLY A 57 8.23 4.91 -2.71
CA GLY A 57 8.80 3.67 -2.20
C GLY A 57 7.78 2.88 -1.39
N TRP A 58 8.15 1.63 -1.11
CA TRP A 58 7.36 0.74 -0.27
C TRP A 58 8.25 -0.33 0.36
N PHE A 59 7.76 -0.94 1.43
CA PHE A 59 8.39 -2.14 2.00
C PHE A 59 7.36 -3.04 2.72
N PRO A 60 7.54 -4.37 2.68
CA PRO A 60 6.73 -5.29 3.48
C PRO A 60 7.02 -5.12 4.96
N THR A 61 6.00 -5.30 5.81
CA THR A 61 6.15 -5.50 7.25
C THR A 61 5.57 -6.86 7.64
N PRO A 62 5.89 -7.41 8.82
CA PRO A 62 5.35 -8.70 9.25
C PRO A 62 3.82 -8.75 9.28
N ASP A 63 3.21 -7.61 9.54
CA ASP A 63 1.78 -7.37 9.73
C ASP A 63 1.14 -6.59 8.57
N GLY A 64 1.87 -6.27 7.49
CA GLY A 64 1.36 -5.33 6.49
C GLY A 64 2.35 -4.91 5.41
N LEU A 65 2.12 -3.70 4.90
CA LEU A 65 2.93 -3.02 3.90
C LEU A 65 2.97 -1.52 4.20
N ALA A 66 4.14 -0.90 4.10
CA ALA A 66 4.29 0.54 4.25
C ALA A 66 4.58 1.20 2.90
N LEU A 67 3.97 2.36 2.66
CA LEU A 67 4.33 3.26 1.57
C LEU A 67 5.19 4.41 2.12
N THR A 68 6.18 4.84 1.34
CA THR A 68 7.16 5.85 1.78
C THR A 68 7.29 7.01 0.81
N ASP A 69 7.75 8.13 1.36
CA ASP A 69 8.23 9.26 0.59
C ASP A 69 9.61 8.99 -0.03
N LYS A 70 10.14 10.01 -0.72
CA LYS A 70 11.47 10.01 -1.34
C LYS A 70 12.65 9.95 -0.36
N GLN A 71 12.41 10.26 0.90
CA GLN A 71 13.39 10.21 1.99
C GLN A 71 13.35 8.86 2.73
N GLY A 72 12.41 7.98 2.37
CA GLY A 72 12.16 6.71 3.04
C GLY A 72 11.31 6.83 4.30
N ASN A 73 10.74 8.01 4.59
CA ASN A 73 9.82 8.15 5.71
C ASN A 73 8.49 7.49 5.37
N ARG A 74 7.89 6.86 6.37
CA ARG A 74 6.60 6.18 6.21
C ARG A 74 5.46 7.19 6.11
N LEU A 75 4.76 7.17 4.98
CA LEU A 75 3.54 7.94 4.75
C LEU A 75 2.33 7.23 5.37
N ILE A 76 2.24 5.92 5.15
CA ILE A 76 1.18 5.09 5.73
C ILE A 76 1.67 3.66 5.94
N HIS A 77 1.08 3.00 6.94
CA HIS A 77 1.17 1.57 7.12
C HIS A 77 -0.20 0.96 6.87
N LEU A 78 -0.28 0.02 5.93
CA LEU A 78 -1.49 -0.75 5.65
C LEU A 78 -1.34 -2.14 6.28
N ASN A 79 -2.25 -2.45 7.20
CA ASN A 79 -2.30 -3.73 7.89
C ASN A 79 -2.85 -4.78 6.93
N ARG A 80 -2.26 -5.97 6.95
CA ARG A 80 -2.70 -7.10 6.15
C ARG A 80 -4.00 -7.66 6.73
N MET A 81 -5.08 -7.64 5.93
CA MET A 81 -6.33 -8.29 6.29
C MET A 81 -6.38 -9.71 5.73
N ASP A 82 -5.97 -9.86 4.48
CA ASP A 82 -5.94 -11.12 3.75
C ASP A 82 -4.65 -11.23 2.90
N GLN A 83 -4.53 -12.25 2.04
CA GLN A 83 -3.36 -12.37 1.16
C GLN A 83 -3.25 -11.25 0.12
N GLN A 84 -4.36 -10.59 -0.22
CA GLN A 84 -4.44 -9.64 -1.34
C GLN A 84 -5.13 -8.32 -0.97
N VAL A 85 -5.42 -8.11 0.32
CA VAL A 85 -6.11 -6.92 0.81
C VAL A 85 -5.40 -6.40 2.05
N TYR A 86 -5.07 -5.11 2.02
CA TYR A 86 -4.48 -4.37 3.12
C TYR A 86 -5.31 -3.14 3.43
N GLU A 87 -5.34 -2.72 4.70
CA GLU A 87 -6.17 -1.60 5.15
C GLU A 87 -5.44 -0.68 6.11
N ALA A 88 -5.75 0.62 6.05
CA ALA A 88 -5.29 1.62 7.00
C ALA A 88 -6.41 2.57 7.36
N ARG A 89 -6.50 2.98 8.62
CA ARG A 89 -7.44 4.03 9.04
C ARG A 89 -6.76 5.40 8.88
N LEU A 90 -7.38 6.27 8.09
CA LEU A 90 -6.94 7.65 7.93
C LEU A 90 -7.31 8.50 9.16
N PRO A 91 -6.63 9.64 9.40
CA PRO A 91 -6.97 10.53 10.51
C PRO A 91 -8.43 11.01 10.51
N GLY A 92 -9.05 11.11 9.32
CA GLY A 92 -10.46 11.48 9.16
C GLY A 92 -11.46 10.37 9.50
N GLY A 93 -11.00 9.19 9.90
CA GLY A 93 -11.84 8.03 10.24
C GLY A 93 -12.20 7.13 9.06
N GLU A 94 -11.96 7.58 7.84
CA GLU A 94 -12.11 6.78 6.62
C GLU A 94 -11.09 5.63 6.59
N VAL A 95 -11.46 4.51 5.96
CA VAL A 95 -10.60 3.34 5.80
C VAL A 95 -10.07 3.31 4.37
N LEU A 96 -8.75 3.31 4.23
CA LEU A 96 -8.05 3.17 2.97
C LEU A 96 -7.75 1.69 2.72
N ILE A 97 -8.04 1.21 1.52
CA ILE A 97 -7.89 -0.17 1.07
C ILE A 97 -6.81 -0.20 -0.01
N LEU A 98 -5.87 -1.13 0.10
CA LEU A 98 -4.97 -1.53 -0.96
C LEU A 98 -5.29 -2.98 -1.35
N GLY A 99 -6.01 -3.14 -2.46
CA GLY A 99 -6.41 -4.45 -2.99
C GLY A 99 -5.55 -4.83 -4.19
N ARG A 100 -5.24 -6.11 -4.35
CA ARG A 100 -4.55 -6.61 -5.56
C ARG A 100 -5.44 -6.31 -6.77
N PHE A 101 -4.86 -5.69 -7.80
CA PHE A 101 -5.57 -5.50 -9.06
C PHE A 101 -5.48 -6.81 -9.83
N ALA A 102 -6.60 -7.53 -9.93
CA ALA A 102 -6.73 -8.70 -10.79
C ALA A 102 -7.34 -8.22 -12.11
N ASP A 103 -6.67 -8.55 -13.22
CA ASP A 103 -7.27 -8.54 -14.56
C ASP A 103 -8.33 -9.65 -14.67
#